data_AF-A0A7C9E028-F1
#
_entry.id   AF-A0A7C9E028-F1
#
_cell.length_a   1.000
_cell.length_b   1.000
_cell.length_c   1.000
_cell.angle_alpha   90.00
_cell.angle_beta   90.00
_cell.angle_gamma   90.00
#
_symmetry.space_group_name_H-M   'P 1'
#
loop_
_entity.id
_entity.type
_entity.pdbx_description
1 polymer ?
#
loop_
_entity_poly.entity_id
_entity_poly.type
_entity_poly.pdbx_seq_one_letter_code
_entity_poly.pdbx_strand_id
1 'polypeptide(L)'
;GVEHIGGDMYASVPPADAIFMKFTMHTASDEDCLRVLKNCHAALPDNGKVVGCEYLVPHEPEPNLSAKIAYTFDNIMMAVPGGRERTKREYASLATQAGFQTFQLVCFVCGSCIMEFLK
;
A
#
# COMPACT_ATOMS: atom_id res chain seq x y z
N GLY A 1 17.55 15.06 11.76
CA GLY A 1 18.38 14.37 10.74
C GLY A 1 17.62 13.16 10.23
N VAL A 2 18.28 12.27 9.48
CA VAL A 2 17.74 10.95 9.09
C VAL A 2 18.44 9.87 9.91
N GLU A 3 17.66 8.96 10.51
CA GLU A 3 18.15 7.81 11.27
C GLU A 3 17.87 6.52 10.50
N HIS A 4 18.84 5.60 10.46
CA HIS A 4 18.71 4.33 9.75
C HIS A 4 18.50 3.22 10.78
N ILE A 5 17.37 2.52 10.66
CA ILE A 5 16.98 1.43 11.57
C ILE A 5 16.82 0.16 10.73
N GLY A 6 17.60 -0.88 11.05
CA GLY A 6 17.44 -2.20 10.44
C GLY A 6 16.30 -2.99 11.12
N GLY A 7 15.65 -3.87 10.38
CA GLY A 7 14.57 -4.70 10.92
C GLY A 7 13.86 -5.54 9.87
N ASP A 8 12.76 -6.17 10.29
CA ASP A 8 11.86 -6.94 9.46
C ASP A 8 10.43 -6.39 9.63
N MET A 9 9.86 -5.82 8.57
CA MET A 9 8.51 -5.23 8.60
C MET A 9 7.41 -6.25 8.89
N TYR A 10 7.65 -7.54 8.64
CA TYR A 10 6.73 -8.61 9.01
C TYR A 10 6.73 -8.89 10.51
N ALA A 11 7.81 -8.52 11.22
CA ALA A 11 7.91 -8.61 12.67
C ALA A 11 7.40 -7.33 13.35
N SER A 12 7.90 -6.15 12.96
CA SER A 12 7.48 -4.86 13.50
C SER A 12 7.91 -3.69 12.63
N VAL A 13 7.27 -2.54 12.83
CA VAL A 13 7.64 -1.25 12.22
C VAL A 13 7.97 -0.27 13.36
N PRO A 14 9.04 0.55 13.25
CA PRO A 14 9.36 1.54 14.27
C PRO A 14 8.22 2.55 14.49
N PRO A 15 8.01 3.04 15.74
CA PRO A 15 7.00 4.06 16.02
C PRO A 15 7.21 5.34 15.20
N ALA A 16 6.13 5.89 14.64
CA ALA A 16 6.17 7.12 13.87
C ALA A 16 4.79 7.80 13.84
N ASP A 17 4.73 9.10 13.59
CA ASP A 17 3.47 9.82 13.36
C ASP A 17 2.86 9.48 11.98
N ALA A 18 3.72 9.17 11.01
CA ALA A 18 3.31 8.73 9.68
C ALA A 18 4.30 7.72 9.11
N ILE A 19 3.78 6.74 8.37
CA ILE A 19 4.57 5.69 7.71
C ILE A 19 4.38 5.83 6.21
N PHE A 20 5.46 6.00 5.47
CA PHE A 20 5.43 6.05 4.01
C PHE A 20 5.83 4.70 3.42
N MET A 21 4.94 4.11 2.60
CA MET A 21 5.18 2.86 1.89
C MET A 21 5.07 3.10 0.38
N LYS A 22 6.20 3.01 -0.32
CA LYS A 22 6.27 3.21 -1.77
C LYS A 22 6.65 1.90 -2.44
N PHE A 23 5.80 1.40 -3.32
CA PHE A 23 6.05 0.17 -4.10
C PHE A 23 6.50 -0.99 -3.18
N THR A 24 5.78 -1.14 -2.07
CA THR A 24 6.09 -2.12 -1.02
C THR A 24 4.93 -3.09 -0.86
N MET A 25 3.69 -2.61 -0.96
CA MET A 25 2.51 -3.46 -0.80
C MET A 25 2.33 -4.38 -2.01
N HIS A 26 2.68 -3.93 -3.21
CA HIS A 26 2.52 -4.71 -4.44
C HIS A 26 3.48 -5.91 -4.58
N THR A 27 4.54 -5.99 -3.76
CA THR A 27 5.49 -7.13 -3.77
C THR A 27 5.08 -8.26 -2.81
N ALA A 28 3.98 -8.07 -2.07
CA ALA A 28 3.52 -8.98 -1.02
C ALA A 28 2.16 -9.59 -1.37
N SER A 29 1.92 -10.81 -0.89
CA SER A 29 0.59 -11.44 -0.90
C SER A 29 -0.43 -10.61 -0.11
N ASP A 30 -1.72 -10.90 -0.23
CA ASP A 30 -2.74 -10.18 0.53
C ASP A 30 -2.58 -10.43 2.05
N GLU A 31 -2.22 -11.65 2.44
CA GLU A 31 -1.93 -12.03 3.82
C GLU A 31 -0.71 -11.29 4.38
N ASP A 32 0.37 -11.22 3.60
CA ASP A 32 1.60 -10.54 3.99
C ASP A 32 1.42 -9.03 4.03
N CYS A 33 0.72 -8.46 3.04
CA CYS A 33 0.36 -7.04 3.01
C CYS A 33 -0.50 -6.67 4.22
N LEU A 34 -1.49 -7.51 4.57
CA LEU A 34 -2.31 -7.32 5.75
C LEU A 34 -1.48 -7.37 7.05
N ARG A 35 -0.54 -8.32 7.14
CA ARG A 35 0.38 -8.44 8.28
C ARG A 35 1.22 -7.17 8.46
N VAL A 36 1.79 -6.65 7.38
CA VAL A 36 2.58 -5.40 7.42
C VAL A 36 1.70 -4.22 7.80
N LEU A 37 0.51 -4.08 7.21
CA LEU A 37 -0.42 -3.00 7.55
C LEU A 37 -0.87 -3.02 9.02
N LYS A 38 -1.04 -4.21 9.62
CA LYS A 38 -1.31 -4.34 11.06
C LYS A 38 -0.13 -3.87 11.92
N ASN A 39 1.10 -4.19 11.52
CA ASN A 39 2.30 -3.71 12.19
C ASN A 39 2.44 -2.18 12.07
N CYS A 40 2.13 -1.61 10.89
CA CYS A 40 2.06 -0.18 10.71
C CYS A 40 1.00 0.44 11.64
N HIS A 41 -0.21 -0.12 11.67
CA HIS A 41 -1.27 0.36 12.55
C HIS A 41 -0.85 0.34 14.03
N ALA A 42 -0.15 -0.71 14.48
CA ALA A 42 0.35 -0.80 15.85
C ALA A 42 1.44 0.25 16.17
N ALA A 43 2.25 0.64 15.18
CA ALA A 43 3.33 1.61 15.32
C ALA A 43 2.88 3.08 15.29
N LEU A 44 1.64 3.35 14.87
CA LEU A 44 1.08 4.70 14.75
C LEU A 44 0.36 5.15 16.04
N PRO A 45 0.39 6.45 16.39
CA PRO A 45 -0.53 7.04 17.36
C PRO A 45 -1.97 7.08 16.81
N ASP A 46 -2.96 7.43 17.64
CA ASP A 46 -4.38 7.44 17.24
C ASP A 46 -4.70 8.41 16.10
N ASN A 47 -3.90 9.46 15.90
CA ASN A 47 -4.01 10.40 14.78
C ASN A 47 -2.99 10.13 13.66
N GLY A 48 -2.31 8.99 13.71
CA GLY A 48 -1.28 8.61 12.75
C GLY A 48 -1.86 8.06 11.45
N LYS A 49 -1.01 7.96 10.44
CA LYS A 49 -1.42 7.44 9.12
C LYS A 49 -0.34 6.67 8.39
N VAL A 50 -0.77 5.75 7.55
CA VAL A 50 0.06 5.21 6.47
C VAL A 50 -0.22 5.99 5.19
N VAL A 51 0.83 6.37 4.47
CA VAL A 51 0.79 6.95 3.14
C VAL A 51 1.34 5.91 2.16
N GLY A 52 0.46 5.34 1.34
CA GLY A 52 0.80 4.38 0.30
C GLY A 52 1.05 5.07 -1.04
N CYS A 53 2.05 4.62 -1.79
CA CYS A 53 2.31 5.00 -3.18
C CYS A 53 2.44 3.74 -4.03
N GLU A 54 1.40 3.42 -4.80
CA GLU A 54 1.27 2.17 -5.55
C GLU A 54 0.59 2.43 -6.90
N TYR A 55 0.59 1.44 -7.80
CA TYR A 55 -0.30 1.45 -8.95
C TYR A 55 -1.67 0.90 -8.55
N LEU A 56 -2.71 1.37 -9.24
CA LEU A 56 -4.07 0.87 -9.06
C LEU A 56 -4.57 0.26 -10.36
N VAL A 57 -4.89 -1.02 -10.33
CA VAL A 57 -5.61 -1.67 -11.42
C VAL A 57 -7.05 -1.18 -11.39
N PRO A 58 -7.63 -0.72 -12.52
CA PRO A 58 -9.03 -0.34 -12.54
C PRO A 58 -9.90 -1.59 -12.35
N HIS A 59 -11.09 -1.41 -11.79
CA HIS A 59 -12.01 -2.54 -11.56
C HIS A 59 -12.51 -3.16 -12.87
N GLU A 60 -12.64 -2.33 -13.91
CA GLU A 60 -13.00 -2.75 -15.26
C GLU A 60 -11.90 -2.31 -16.24
N PRO A 61 -11.70 -3.03 -17.36
CA PRO A 61 -10.73 -2.65 -18.37
C PRO A 61 -10.94 -1.24 -18.93
N GLU A 62 -9.96 -0.37 -18.76
CA GLU A 62 -9.97 1.00 -19.28
C GLU A 62 -8.85 1.23 -20.31
N PRO A 63 -9.12 1.90 -21.45
CA PRO A 63 -8.12 2.09 -22.51
C PRO A 63 -7.20 3.32 -22.31
N ASN A 64 -7.10 3.86 -21.09
CA ASN A 64 -6.29 5.05 -20.80
C ASN A 64 -4.83 4.70 -20.41
N LEU A 65 -3.95 5.71 -20.40
CA LEU A 65 -2.53 5.52 -20.14
C LEU A 65 -2.25 4.99 -18.73
N SER A 66 -2.95 5.48 -17.71
CA SER A 66 -2.77 5.05 -16.32
C SER A 66 -3.10 3.56 -16.15
N ALA A 67 -4.22 3.11 -16.73
CA ALA A 67 -4.59 1.70 -16.74
C ALA A 67 -3.54 0.82 -17.45
N LYS A 68 -3.03 1.25 -18.60
CA LYS A 68 -1.94 0.55 -19.31
C LYS A 68 -0.68 0.43 -18.46
N ILE A 69 -0.32 1.48 -17.73
CA ILE A 69 0.83 1.45 -16.81
C ILE A 69 0.57 0.44 -15.69
N ALA A 70 -0.59 0.51 -15.02
CA ALA A 70 -0.95 -0.42 -13.95
C ALA A 70 -0.93 -1.89 -14.43
N TYR A 71 -1.50 -2.20 -15.61
CA TYR A 71 -1.44 -3.55 -16.18
C TYR A 71 -0.02 -4.00 -16.54
N THR A 72 0.83 -3.07 -17.01
CA THR A 72 2.23 -3.39 -17.30
C THR A 72 2.96 -3.80 -16.02
N PHE A 73 2.75 -3.06 -14.93
CA PHE A 73 3.34 -3.41 -13.63
C PHE A 73 2.73 -4.67 -13.02
N ASP A 74 1.42 -4.89 -13.17
CA ASP A 74 0.78 -6.13 -12.72
C ASP A 74 1.37 -7.37 -13.44
N ASN A 75 1.60 -7.27 -14.75
CA ASN A 75 2.30 -8.31 -15.51
C ASN A 75 3.75 -8.51 -15.05
N ILE A 76 4.45 -7.44 -14.64
CA ILE A 76 5.80 -7.56 -14.07
C ILE A 76 5.73 -8.24 -12.69
N MET A 77 4.72 -7.93 -11.89
CA MET A 77 4.53 -8.51 -10.56
C MET A 77 4.25 -10.01 -10.60
N MET A 78 3.77 -10.55 -11.73
CA MET A 78 3.68 -12.02 -11.93
C MET A 78 5.03 -12.74 -11.80
N ALA A 79 6.17 -12.05 -11.95
CA ALA A 79 7.50 -12.61 -11.73
C ALA A 79 7.98 -12.51 -10.26
N VAL A 80 7.24 -11.79 -9.41
CA VAL A 80 7.51 -11.63 -7.98
C VAL A 80 6.60 -12.59 -7.20
N PRO A 81 7.13 -13.52 -6.39
CA PRO A 81 6.30 -14.43 -5.61
C PRO A 81 5.33 -13.68 -4.69
N GLY A 82 4.03 -13.85 -4.92
CA GLY A 82 2.97 -13.15 -4.18
C GLY A 82 2.75 -11.70 -4.60
N GLY A 83 3.55 -11.17 -5.53
CA GLY A 83 3.40 -9.82 -6.04
C GLY A 83 2.19 -9.68 -6.95
N ARG A 84 1.49 -8.56 -6.82
CA ARG A 84 0.37 -8.17 -7.68
C ARG A 84 0.04 -6.70 -7.49
N GLU A 85 -0.49 -6.07 -8.52
CA GLU A 85 -1.17 -4.81 -8.36
C GLU A 85 -2.61 -5.05 -7.85
N ARG A 86 -3.17 -4.06 -7.19
CA ARG A 86 -4.49 -4.16 -6.54
C ARG A 86 -5.41 -3.06 -6.99
N THR A 87 -6.70 -3.36 -6.93
CA THR A 87 -7.76 -2.38 -7.12
C THR A 87 -7.92 -1.50 -5.87
N LYS A 88 -8.57 -0.35 -6.03
CA LYS A 88 -8.98 0.50 -4.90
C LYS A 88 -9.77 -0.27 -3.84
N ARG A 89 -10.65 -1.18 -4.26
CA ARG A 89 -11.51 -1.95 -3.35
C ARG A 89 -10.72 -2.93 -2.50
N GLU A 90 -9.70 -3.58 -3.08
CA GLU A 90 -8.81 -4.48 -2.36
C GLU A 90 -7.98 -3.72 -1.32
N TYR A 91 -7.41 -2.55 -1.67
CA TYR A 91 -6.72 -1.71 -0.68
C TYR A 91 -7.64 -1.23 0.44
N ALA A 92 -8.88 -0.81 0.11
CA ALA A 92 -9.85 -0.44 1.13
C ALA A 92 -10.19 -1.61 2.08
N SER A 93 -10.32 -2.82 1.54
CA SER A 93 -10.55 -4.02 2.34
C SER A 93 -9.38 -4.33 3.27
N LEU A 94 -8.14 -4.26 2.75
CA LEU A 94 -6.92 -4.44 3.54
C LEU A 94 -6.81 -3.40 4.66
N ALA A 95 -7.15 -2.14 4.37
CA ALA A 95 -7.18 -1.05 5.35
C ALA A 95 -8.10 -1.39 6.53
N THR A 96 -9.35 -1.75 6.24
CA THR A 96 -10.35 -2.10 7.25
C THR A 96 -9.91 -3.33 8.05
N GLN A 97 -9.39 -4.37 7.40
CA GLN A 97 -8.91 -5.59 8.08
C GLN A 97 -7.67 -5.35 8.94
N ALA A 98 -6.86 -4.35 8.62
CA ALA A 98 -5.68 -3.95 9.40
C ALA A 98 -6.02 -3.07 10.60
N GLY A 99 -7.25 -2.55 10.69
CA GLY A 99 -7.73 -1.74 11.81
C GLY A 99 -7.85 -0.25 11.51
N PHE A 100 -7.54 0.21 10.29
CA PHE A 100 -7.68 1.62 9.93
C PHE A 100 -9.15 2.03 9.82
N GLN A 101 -9.49 3.20 10.35
CA GLN A 101 -10.84 3.74 10.35
C GLN A 101 -11.25 4.29 8.99
N THR A 102 -10.31 4.93 8.29
CA THR A 102 -10.58 5.56 7.00
C THR A 102 -9.52 5.20 5.97
N PHE A 103 -9.97 4.94 4.74
CA PHE A 103 -9.12 4.77 3.57
C PHE A 103 -9.52 5.77 2.49
N GLN A 104 -8.56 6.51 1.95
CA GLN A 104 -8.82 7.48 0.89
C GLN A 104 -7.71 7.52 -0.16
N LEU A 105 -8.09 7.79 -1.41
CA LEU A 105 -7.16 8.13 -2.47
C LEU A 105 -6.99 9.65 -2.48
N VAL A 106 -5.76 10.13 -2.40
CA VAL A 106 -5.43 11.55 -2.30
C VAL A 106 -5.21 12.15 -3.70
N CYS A 107 -4.33 11.54 -4.49
CA CYS A 107 -4.03 12.01 -5.83
C CYS A 107 -3.45 10.91 -6.72
N PHE A 108 -3.37 11.20 -8.02
CA PHE A 108 -2.71 10.36 -9.02
C PHE A 108 -1.55 11.15 -9.61
N VAL A 109 -0.37 10.55 -9.67
CA VAL A 109 0.86 11.18 -10.19
C VAL A 109 1.62 10.14 -11.02
N CYS A 110 1.83 10.44 -12.31
CA CYS A 110 2.60 9.59 -13.22
C CYS A 110 2.15 8.11 -13.24
N GLY A 111 0.84 7.87 -13.20
CA GLY A 111 0.24 6.52 -13.18
C GLY A 111 0.15 5.87 -11.79
N SER A 112 0.96 6.31 -10.83
CA SER A 112 0.85 5.88 -9.42
C SER A 112 -0.24 6.68 -8.69
N CYS A 113 -0.74 6.13 -7.59
CA CYS A 113 -1.71 6.75 -6.70
C CYS A 113 -1.12 6.92 -5.31
N ILE A 114 -1.35 8.10 -4.72
CA ILE A 114 -1.13 8.33 -3.31
C ILE A 114 -2.43 8.04 -2.56
N MET A 115 -2.35 7.17 -1.56
CA MET A 115 -3.46 6.79 -0.71
C MET A 115 -3.10 6.94 0.76
N GLU A 116 -4.10 7.21 1.59
CA GLU A 116 -3.95 7.31 3.04
C GLU A 116 -4.81 6.28 3.75
N PHE A 117 -4.21 5.64 4.75
CA PHE A 117 -4.87 4.78 5.72
C PHE A 117 -4.79 5.51 7.06
N LEU A 118 -5.91 6.04 7.52
CA LEU A 118 -6.00 6.83 8.76
C LEU A 118 -6.40 5.91 9.90
N LYS A 119 -5.60 5.94 10.98
CA LYS A 119 -5.87 5.18 12.20
C LYS A 119 -7.06 5.76 12.97
#